data_AF-A0A2U3YFG7-F1
#
_entry.id   AF-A0A2U3YFG7-F1
#
_cell.length_a   1.000
_cell.length_b   1.000
_cell.length_c   1.000
_cell.angle_alpha   90.00
_cell.angle_beta   90.00
_cell.angle_gamma   90.00
#
_symmetry.space_group_name_H-M   'P 1'
#
loop_
_entity.id
_entity.type
_entity.pdbx_description
1 polymer ?
#
loop_
_entity_poly.entity_id
_entity_poly.type
_entity_poly.pdbx_seq_one_letter_code
_entity_poly.pdbx_strand_id
1 'polypeptide(L)'
;MRLSSCRSGCDDQTAKKLMTYFGHFGSGDHACTLGQLEARIAMLVEQLGTQGCRGKALGTPGEEAELQQKVEENEHLRLELQMVETERVRLSLLEEKLVDVLQLLQRLRDLNISKRALGKILLNTLDACKDPTHEGISGPSAILDALHQALAGCELLRRELSAPASTAPALTNPLLISC
;
A
#
# COMPACT_ATOMS: atom_id res chain seq x y z
N MET A 1 27.24 42.95 -110.80
CA MET A 1 26.77 41.65 -110.26
C MET A 1 27.15 41.57 -108.78
N ARG A 2 26.16 41.32 -107.91
CA ARG A 2 26.17 40.55 -106.63
C ARG A 2 27.55 40.02 -106.18
N LEU A 3 28.07 40.23 -104.96
CA LEU A 3 27.65 39.88 -103.58
C LEU A 3 28.83 40.35 -102.66
N SER A 4 28.84 40.46 -101.34
CA SER A 4 27.91 40.37 -100.21
C SER A 4 28.73 40.69 -98.94
N SER A 5 28.04 41.16 -97.91
CA SER A 5 28.54 41.67 -96.63
C SER A 5 29.20 40.63 -95.68
N CYS A 6 30.04 41.17 -94.78
CA CYS A 6 30.31 40.77 -93.38
C CYS A 6 30.51 39.28 -92.99
N ARG A 7 31.65 38.97 -92.34
CA ARG A 7 31.73 38.71 -90.87
C ARG A 7 33.14 38.33 -90.45
N SER A 8 33.56 38.87 -89.31
CA SER A 8 34.80 38.57 -88.59
C SER A 8 34.96 37.07 -88.33
N GLY A 9 36.11 36.51 -88.70
CA GLY A 9 36.56 35.20 -88.23
C GLY A 9 36.90 35.29 -86.74
N CYS A 10 35.95 34.91 -85.90
CA CYS A 10 36.17 34.64 -84.49
C CYS A 10 36.76 33.23 -84.38
N ASP A 11 37.87 33.08 -83.65
CA ASP A 11 38.64 31.83 -83.54
C ASP A 11 37.80 30.66 -82.99
N ASP A 12 37.33 29.84 -83.92
CA ASP A 12 36.62 28.57 -83.71
C ASP A 12 37.46 27.57 -82.87
N GLN A 13 38.77 27.80 -82.79
CA GLN A 13 39.72 27.02 -82.00
C GLN A 13 39.59 27.27 -80.49
N THR A 14 39.23 28.50 -80.09
CA THR A 14 39.09 28.89 -78.68
C THR A 14 37.79 28.35 -78.10
N ALA A 15 36.71 28.38 -78.89
CA ALA A 15 35.43 27.76 -78.53
C ALA A 15 35.55 26.24 -78.38
N LYS A 16 36.27 25.56 -79.27
CA LYS A 16 36.53 24.11 -79.18
C LYS A 16 37.35 23.73 -77.95
N LYS A 17 38.35 24.54 -77.56
CA LYS A 17 39.15 24.33 -76.33
C LYS A 17 38.33 24.48 -75.05
N LEU A 18 37.42 25.46 -75.00
CA LEU A 18 36.51 25.63 -73.86
C LEU A 18 35.49 24.50 -73.79
N MET A 19 34.96 24.04 -74.93
CA MET A 19 34.00 22.93 -74.98
C MET A 19 34.62 21.59 -74.53
N THR A 20 35.92 21.38 -74.77
CA THR A 20 36.65 20.21 -74.26
C THR A 20 36.98 20.33 -72.77
N TYR A 21 37.29 21.54 -72.26
CA TYR A 21 37.55 21.75 -70.84
C TYR A 21 36.30 21.64 -69.96
N PHE A 22 35.15 22.11 -70.45
CA PHE A 22 33.88 22.05 -69.73
C PHE A 22 33.03 20.80 -70.04
N GLY A 23 33.31 20.11 -71.15
CA GLY A 23 32.63 18.86 -71.51
C GLY A 23 32.99 17.66 -70.62
N HIS A 24 34.01 17.79 -69.77
CA HIS A 24 34.42 16.74 -68.82
C HIS A 24 33.77 16.87 -67.43
N PHE A 25 32.88 17.85 -67.22
CA PHE A 25 31.97 17.88 -66.06
C PHE A 25 30.55 17.40 -66.45
N GLY A 26 30.49 16.45 -67.39
CA GLY A 26 29.26 15.80 -67.77
C GLY A 26 28.77 14.88 -66.65
N SER A 27 27.86 15.40 -65.81
CA SER A 27 26.55 14.82 -65.41
C SER A 27 26.43 13.32 -65.03
N GLY A 28 27.51 12.56 -64.94
CA GLY A 28 27.50 11.11 -64.67
C GLY A 28 27.76 10.78 -63.20
N ASP A 29 28.65 11.53 -62.54
CA ASP A 29 29.00 11.26 -61.15
C ASP A 29 27.91 11.70 -60.17
N HIS A 30 27.22 12.82 -60.45
CA HIS A 30 26.13 13.27 -59.59
C HIS A 30 24.92 12.33 -59.61
N ALA A 31 24.57 11.77 -60.77
CA ALA A 31 23.49 10.80 -60.90
C ALA A 31 23.81 9.49 -60.16
N CYS A 32 25.07 9.02 -60.23
CA CYS A 32 25.52 7.85 -59.47
C CYS A 32 25.50 8.10 -57.95
N THR A 33 25.94 9.29 -57.51
CA THR A 33 25.86 9.68 -56.08
C THR A 33 24.44 9.90 -55.59
N LEU A 34 23.54 10.40 -56.44
CA LEU A 34 22.13 10.60 -56.13
C LEU A 34 21.42 9.26 -55.97
N GLY A 35 21.65 8.31 -56.89
CA GLY A 35 21.08 6.96 -56.77
C GLY A 35 21.59 6.21 -55.53
N GLN A 36 22.87 6.40 -55.15
CA GLN A 36 23.40 5.85 -53.88
C GLN A 36 22.77 6.51 -52.65
N LEU A 37 22.49 7.82 -52.71
CA LEU A 37 21.82 8.54 -51.63
C LEU A 37 20.34 8.12 -51.52
N GLU A 38 19.64 7.99 -52.63
CA GLU A 38 18.27 7.47 -52.71
C GLU A 38 18.18 6.05 -52.15
N ALA A 39 19.14 5.17 -52.48
CA ALA A 39 19.22 3.83 -51.91
C ALA A 39 19.48 3.85 -50.39
N ARG A 40 20.33 4.76 -49.90
CA ARG A 40 20.55 4.94 -48.45
C ARG A 40 19.31 5.49 -47.74
N ILE A 41 18.61 6.43 -48.35
CA ILE A 41 17.34 6.97 -47.84
C ILE A 41 16.30 5.85 -47.79
N ALA A 42 16.16 5.04 -48.85
CA ALA A 42 15.25 3.90 -48.88
C ALA A 42 15.59 2.87 -47.77
N MET A 43 16.87 2.54 -47.59
CA MET A 43 17.30 1.65 -46.49
C MET A 43 17.00 2.24 -45.11
N LEU A 44 17.22 3.54 -44.91
CA LEU A 44 16.92 4.20 -43.64
C LEU A 44 15.41 4.30 -43.40
N VAL A 45 14.61 4.50 -44.43
CA VAL A 45 13.13 4.49 -44.33
C VAL A 45 12.62 3.09 -43.96
N GLU A 46 13.18 2.03 -44.53
CA GLU A 46 12.88 0.64 -44.16
C GLU A 46 13.35 0.31 -42.73
N GLN A 47 14.55 0.75 -42.34
CA GLN A 47 15.05 0.60 -40.97
C GLN A 47 14.21 1.38 -39.96
N LEU A 48 13.78 2.59 -40.30
CA LEU A 48 12.91 3.39 -39.43
C LEU A 48 11.47 2.86 -39.41
N GLY A 49 11.00 2.26 -40.51
CA GLY A 49 9.70 1.57 -40.57
C GLY A 49 9.68 0.32 -39.68
N THR A 50 10.77 -0.45 -39.70
CA THR A 50 10.95 -1.62 -38.81
C THR A 50 11.24 -1.22 -37.37
N GLN A 51 11.97 -0.13 -37.13
CA GLN A 51 12.26 0.42 -35.80
C GLN A 51 11.05 1.18 -35.20
N GLY A 52 10.16 1.73 -36.02
CA GLY A 52 8.91 2.39 -35.62
C GLY A 52 7.90 1.43 -34.97
N CYS A 53 8.06 0.12 -35.16
CA CYS A 53 7.31 -0.91 -34.44
C CYS A 53 7.90 -1.25 -33.06
N ARG A 54 9.13 -0.84 -32.78
CA ARG A 54 9.82 -1.10 -31.50
C ARG A 54 9.48 -0.06 -30.42
N GLY A 55 8.79 1.01 -30.81
CA GLY A 55 8.40 2.14 -29.96
C GLY A 55 6.91 2.20 -29.65
N LYS A 56 6.19 1.07 -29.64
CA LYS A 56 4.83 0.99 -29.08
C LYS A 56 4.91 0.27 -27.73
N ALA A 57 4.75 1.05 -26.67
CA ALA A 57 4.29 0.51 -25.40
C ALA A 57 2.94 -0.18 -25.61
N LEU A 58 2.80 -1.40 -25.12
CA LEU A 58 1.62 -1.97 -24.47
C LEU A 58 2.01 -3.40 -24.10
N GLY A 59 1.67 -3.84 -22.88
CA GLY A 59 1.95 -5.21 -22.47
C GLY A 59 1.44 -6.17 -23.54
N THR A 60 2.16 -7.26 -23.79
CA THR A 60 1.60 -8.30 -24.65
C THR A 60 0.25 -8.72 -24.05
N PRO A 61 -0.75 -9.14 -24.84
CA PRO A 61 -2.06 -9.53 -24.30
C PRO A 61 -1.98 -10.62 -23.21
N GLY A 62 -0.89 -11.39 -23.17
CA GLY A 62 -0.58 -12.29 -22.05
C GLY A 62 -0.14 -11.58 -20.78
N GLU A 63 0.69 -10.54 -20.87
CA GLU A 63 1.08 -9.69 -19.73
C GLU A 63 -0.11 -8.91 -19.17
N GLU A 64 -1.00 -8.39 -20.03
CA GLU A 64 -2.22 -7.70 -19.59
C GLU A 64 -3.19 -8.64 -18.87
N ALA A 65 -3.34 -9.88 -19.35
CA ALA A 65 -4.14 -10.90 -18.68
C ALA A 65 -3.53 -11.36 -17.34
N GLU A 66 -2.21 -11.53 -17.27
CA GLU A 66 -1.51 -11.87 -16.03
C GLU A 66 -1.61 -10.73 -15.00
N LEU A 67 -1.50 -9.48 -15.45
CA LEU A 67 -1.70 -8.30 -14.60
C LEU A 67 -3.13 -8.25 -14.06
N GLN A 68 -4.12 -8.54 -14.90
CA GLN A 68 -5.53 -8.59 -14.48
C GLN A 68 -5.78 -9.68 -13.44
N GLN A 69 -5.24 -10.88 -13.66
CA GLN A 69 -5.31 -11.97 -12.68
C GLN A 69 -4.66 -11.57 -11.34
N LYS A 70 -3.47 -10.95 -11.38
CA LYS A 70 -2.79 -10.47 -10.17
C LYS A 70 -3.58 -9.40 -9.43
N VAL A 71 -4.32 -8.54 -10.12
CA VAL A 71 -5.21 -7.55 -9.49
C VAL A 71 -6.34 -8.25 -8.74
N GLU A 72 -6.99 -9.24 -9.36
CA GLU A 72 -8.08 -10.00 -8.73
C GLU A 72 -7.59 -10.79 -7.51
N GLU A 73 -6.44 -11.47 -7.63
CA GLU A 73 -5.78 -12.14 -6.51
C GLU A 73 -5.41 -11.14 -5.40
N ASN A 74 -4.92 -9.95 -5.73
CA ASN A 74 -4.59 -8.93 -4.74
C ASN A 74 -5.83 -8.41 -3.99
N GLU A 75 -6.94 -8.19 -4.69
CA GLU A 75 -8.21 -7.81 -4.07
C GLU A 75 -8.73 -8.90 -3.14
N HIS A 76 -8.64 -10.17 -3.54
CA HIS A 76 -8.99 -11.28 -2.67
C HIS A 76 -8.12 -11.32 -1.39
N LEU A 77 -6.79 -11.21 -1.55
CA LEU A 77 -5.85 -11.18 -0.42
C LEU A 77 -6.09 -9.99 0.51
N ARG A 78 -6.48 -8.82 -0.04
CA ARG A 78 -6.86 -7.64 0.77
C ARG A 78 -8.07 -7.93 1.66
N LEU A 79 -9.08 -8.60 1.12
CA LEU A 79 -10.26 -9.00 1.90
C LEU A 79 -9.90 -10.02 2.99
N GLU A 80 -9.09 -11.02 2.67
CA GLU A 80 -8.61 -11.99 3.67
C GLU A 80 -7.80 -11.32 4.78
N LEU A 81 -6.89 -10.40 4.41
CA LEU A 81 -6.11 -9.64 5.38
C LEU A 81 -7.01 -8.81 6.30
N GLN A 82 -8.00 -8.11 5.75
CA GLN A 82 -8.95 -7.32 6.53
C GLN A 82 -9.72 -8.20 7.53
N MET A 83 -10.13 -9.40 7.13
CA MET A 83 -10.80 -10.34 8.02
C MET A 83 -9.88 -10.80 9.16
N VAL A 84 -8.63 -11.16 8.84
CA VAL A 84 -7.63 -11.58 9.83
C VAL A 84 -7.29 -10.45 10.79
N GLU A 85 -7.14 -9.23 10.30
CA GLU A 85 -6.87 -8.06 11.15
C GLU A 85 -8.04 -7.75 12.09
N THR A 86 -9.27 -7.87 11.59
CA THR A 86 -10.49 -7.71 12.39
C THR A 86 -10.53 -8.75 13.50
N GLU A 87 -10.26 -10.01 13.17
CA GLU A 87 -10.25 -11.10 14.15
C GLU A 87 -9.11 -10.96 15.15
N ARG A 88 -7.93 -10.51 14.70
CA ARG A 88 -6.80 -10.21 15.58
C ARG A 88 -7.17 -9.15 16.62
N VAL A 89 -7.79 -8.05 16.20
CA VAL A 89 -8.26 -7.00 17.13
C VAL A 89 -9.29 -7.56 18.10
N ARG A 90 -10.26 -8.33 17.61
CA ARG A 90 -11.29 -8.98 18.44
C ARG A 90 -10.66 -9.88 19.52
N LEU A 91 -9.65 -10.68 19.15
CA LEU A 91 -8.93 -11.56 20.06
C LEU A 91 -8.08 -10.79 21.06
N SER A 92 -7.39 -9.72 20.64
CA SER A 92 -6.63 -8.86 21.56
C SER A 92 -7.53 -8.23 22.63
N LEU A 93 -8.71 -7.73 22.25
CA LEU A 93 -9.67 -7.18 23.20
C LEU A 93 -10.20 -8.25 24.17
N LEU A 94 -10.38 -9.49 23.69
CA LEU A 94 -10.79 -10.61 24.53
C LEU A 94 -9.70 -10.99 25.53
N GLU A 95 -8.44 -10.98 25.10
CA GLU A 95 -7.26 -11.25 25.92
C GLU A 95 -7.13 -10.19 27.02
N GLU A 96 -7.18 -8.90 26.67
CA GLU A 96 -7.15 -7.79 27.63
C GLU A 96 -8.25 -7.96 28.69
N LYS A 97 -9.49 -8.23 28.26
CA LYS A 97 -10.62 -8.41 29.17
C LYS A 97 -10.47 -9.65 30.06
N LEU A 98 -9.89 -10.74 29.53
CA LEU A 98 -9.59 -11.92 30.33
C LEU A 98 -8.54 -11.61 31.41
N VAL A 99 -7.52 -10.83 31.08
CA VAL A 99 -6.51 -10.37 32.05
C VAL A 99 -7.20 -9.57 33.16
N ASP A 100 -8.09 -8.63 32.84
CA ASP A 100 -8.83 -7.85 33.84
C ASP A 100 -9.67 -8.74 34.77
N VAL A 101 -10.40 -9.71 34.21
CA VAL A 101 -11.18 -10.68 34.99
C VAL A 101 -10.28 -11.50 35.92
N LEU A 102 -9.13 -11.98 35.44
CA LEU A 102 -8.18 -12.74 36.25
C LEU A 102 -7.61 -11.90 37.40
N GLN A 103 -7.31 -10.63 37.16
CA GLN A 103 -6.85 -9.70 38.20
C GLN A 103 -7.92 -9.48 39.27
N LEU A 104 -9.19 -9.29 38.89
CA LEU A 104 -10.30 -9.17 39.83
C LEU A 104 -10.48 -10.44 40.65
N LEU A 105 -10.41 -11.62 40.02
CA LEU A 105 -10.49 -12.91 40.71
C LEU A 105 -9.37 -13.08 41.73
N GLN A 106 -8.15 -12.70 41.36
CA GLN A 106 -7.00 -12.76 42.26
C GLN A 106 -7.18 -11.84 43.46
N ARG A 107 -7.63 -10.60 43.23
CA ARG A 107 -7.88 -9.64 44.32
C ARG A 107 -9.00 -10.10 45.25
N LEU A 108 -10.07 -10.69 44.73
CA LEU A 108 -11.14 -11.29 45.56
C LEU A 108 -10.63 -12.46 46.40
N ARG A 109 -9.72 -13.27 45.84
CA ARG A 109 -9.05 -14.34 46.58
C ARG A 109 -8.19 -13.77 47.71
N ASP A 110 -7.46 -12.69 47.46
CA ASP A 110 -6.63 -12.02 48.48
C ASP A 110 -7.48 -11.42 49.62
N LEU A 111 -8.72 -11.00 49.31
CA LEU A 111 -9.75 -10.61 50.28
C LEU A 111 -10.46 -11.79 50.96
N ASN A 112 -9.99 -13.03 50.74
CA ASN A 112 -10.55 -14.26 51.31
C ASN A 112 -12.04 -14.49 50.99
N ILE A 113 -12.52 -14.08 49.81
CA ILE A 113 -13.85 -14.48 49.33
C ILE A 113 -13.93 -16.01 49.30
N SER A 114 -15.00 -16.55 49.89
CA SER A 114 -15.21 -18.00 49.89
C SER A 114 -15.38 -18.55 48.47
N LYS A 115 -14.85 -19.76 48.23
CA LYS A 115 -15.04 -20.48 46.95
C LYS A 115 -16.51 -20.62 46.56
N ARG A 116 -17.40 -20.75 47.55
CA ARG A 116 -18.85 -20.81 47.34
C ARG A 116 -19.41 -19.49 46.80
N ALA A 117 -19.01 -18.35 47.39
CA ALA A 117 -19.46 -17.05 46.93
C ALA A 117 -18.96 -16.77 45.51
N LEU A 118 -17.69 -17.08 45.22
CA LEU A 118 -17.14 -16.93 43.88
C LEU A 118 -17.83 -17.84 42.87
N GLY A 119 -18.07 -19.11 43.22
CA GLY A 119 -18.83 -20.04 42.39
C GLY A 119 -20.24 -19.55 42.11
N LYS A 120 -20.91 -18.93 43.10
CA LYS A 120 -22.23 -18.33 42.91
C LYS A 120 -22.20 -17.17 41.91
N ILE A 121 -21.20 -16.29 41.99
CA ILE A 121 -21.03 -15.18 41.02
C ILE A 121 -20.88 -15.74 39.61
N LEU A 122 -19.96 -16.70 39.42
CA LEU A 122 -19.70 -17.32 38.12
C LEU A 122 -20.96 -18.00 37.54
N LEU A 123 -21.66 -18.79 38.35
CA LEU A 123 -22.87 -19.49 37.90
C LEU A 123 -24.00 -18.51 37.57
N ASN A 124 -24.24 -17.51 38.42
CA ASN A 124 -25.25 -16.48 38.15
C ASN A 124 -24.96 -15.72 36.85
N THR A 125 -23.69 -15.40 36.58
CA THR A 125 -23.29 -14.75 35.32
C THR A 125 -23.57 -15.65 34.13
N LEU A 126 -23.20 -16.93 34.20
CA LEU A 126 -23.46 -17.88 33.11
C LEU A 126 -24.96 -18.07 32.87
N ASP A 127 -25.77 -18.10 33.94
CA ASP A 127 -27.22 -18.20 33.84
C ASP A 127 -27.83 -16.94 33.20
N ALA A 128 -27.33 -15.75 33.51
CA ALA A 128 -27.76 -14.50 32.87
C ALA A 128 -27.39 -14.45 31.37
N CYS A 129 -26.36 -15.18 30.93
CA CYS A 129 -25.94 -15.23 29.53
C CYS A 129 -26.70 -16.29 28.70
N LYS A 130 -27.52 -17.13 29.34
CA LYS A 130 -28.30 -18.19 28.66
C LYS A 130 -29.55 -17.68 27.95
N ASP A 131 -29.92 -16.41 28.11
CA ASP A 131 -31.15 -15.88 27.50
C ASP A 131 -31.07 -15.93 25.96
N PRO A 132 -31.87 -16.77 25.29
CA PRO A 132 -31.76 -17.04 23.86
C PRO A 132 -32.38 -15.93 22.98
N THR A 133 -33.03 -14.94 23.59
CA THR A 133 -33.64 -13.78 22.90
C THR A 133 -32.62 -12.81 22.28
N HIS A 134 -31.33 -13.05 22.51
CA HIS A 134 -30.24 -12.23 21.99
C HIS A 134 -29.24 -13.07 21.18
N GLU A 135 -29.72 -13.65 20.07
CA GLU A 135 -28.93 -14.42 19.09
C GLU A 135 -27.72 -13.65 18.52
N GLY A 136 -27.64 -12.32 18.70
CA GLY A 136 -26.50 -11.50 18.28
C GLY A 136 -25.49 -11.10 19.37
N ILE A 137 -25.76 -11.35 20.66
CA ILE A 137 -24.96 -10.82 21.78
C ILE A 137 -24.32 -11.91 22.64
N SER A 138 -24.73 -13.18 22.53
CA SER A 138 -24.18 -14.28 23.34
C SER A 138 -22.86 -14.83 22.76
N GLY A 139 -21.80 -14.00 22.82
CA GLY A 139 -20.43 -14.39 22.49
C GLY A 139 -19.51 -14.40 23.72
N PRO A 140 -18.31 -14.98 23.63
CA PRO A 140 -17.33 -14.98 24.73
C PRO A 140 -17.05 -13.59 25.32
N SER A 141 -17.07 -12.54 24.50
CA SER A 141 -16.91 -11.16 24.98
C SER A 141 -18.01 -10.75 25.96
N ALA A 142 -19.27 -11.01 25.63
CA ALA A 142 -20.40 -10.61 26.49
C ALA A 142 -20.40 -11.38 27.82
N ILE A 143 -19.98 -12.65 27.81
CA ILE A 143 -19.79 -13.44 29.03
C ILE A 143 -18.70 -12.82 29.89
N LEU A 144 -17.56 -12.44 29.29
CA LEU A 144 -16.48 -11.77 30.01
C LEU A 144 -16.89 -10.38 30.51
N ASP A 145 -17.68 -9.62 29.75
CA ASP A 145 -18.23 -8.33 30.15
C ASP A 145 -19.14 -8.46 31.38
N ALA A 146 -20.09 -9.39 31.32
CA ALA A 146 -20.99 -9.67 32.43
C ALA A 146 -20.23 -10.17 33.66
N LEU A 147 -19.20 -11.00 33.47
CA LEU A 147 -18.38 -11.51 34.56
C LEU A 147 -17.54 -10.40 35.18
N HIS A 148 -16.86 -9.58 34.36
CA HIS A 148 -16.11 -8.42 34.81
C HIS A 148 -17.01 -7.50 35.65
N GLN A 149 -18.21 -7.17 35.15
CA GLN A 149 -19.18 -6.33 35.85
C GLN A 149 -19.62 -6.94 37.19
N ALA A 150 -19.90 -8.25 37.23
CA ALA A 150 -20.31 -8.95 38.44
C ALA A 150 -19.19 -9.01 39.48
N LEU A 151 -17.95 -9.25 39.06
CA LEU A 151 -16.78 -9.26 39.93
C LEU A 151 -16.46 -7.87 40.46
N ALA A 152 -16.38 -6.86 39.59
CA ALA A 152 -16.12 -5.46 39.97
C ALA A 152 -17.22 -4.88 40.88
N GLY A 153 -18.46 -5.37 40.74
CA GLY A 153 -19.59 -5.03 41.59
C GLY A 153 -19.51 -5.59 43.01
N CYS A 154 -18.58 -6.49 43.31
CA CYS A 154 -18.42 -7.07 44.65
C CYS A 154 -18.05 -5.97 45.67
N GLU A 155 -18.91 -5.80 46.69
CA GLU A 155 -18.78 -4.74 47.70
C GLU A 155 -17.43 -4.73 48.43
N LEU A 156 -16.78 -5.89 48.57
CA LEU A 156 -15.47 -6.01 49.21
C LEU A 156 -14.35 -5.32 48.41
N LEU A 157 -14.37 -5.40 47.08
CA LEU A 157 -13.43 -4.67 46.22
C LEU A 157 -13.71 -3.16 46.30
N ARG A 158 -14.99 -2.78 46.30
CA ARG A 158 -15.40 -1.36 46.40
C ARG A 158 -14.97 -0.73 47.72
N ARG A 159 -15.04 -1.47 48.83
CA ARG A 159 -14.59 -1.01 50.16
C ARG A 159 -13.08 -0.78 50.23
N GLU A 160 -12.28 -1.64 49.60
CA GLU A 160 -10.83 -1.48 49.54
C GLU A 160 -10.41 -0.29 48.65
N LEU A 161 -11.09 -0.08 47.51
CA LEU A 161 -10.90 1.11 46.65
C LEU A 161 -11.36 2.42 47.30
N SER A 162 -12.34 2.36 48.21
CA SER A 162 -12.93 3.53 48.87
C SER A 162 -12.30 3.86 50.23
N ALA A 163 -11.36 3.04 50.74
CA ALA A 163 -10.67 3.34 51.98
C ALA A 163 -9.62 4.45 51.70
N PRO A 164 -9.78 5.69 52.21
CA PRO A 164 -8.69 6.64 52.18
C PRO A 164 -7.55 6.06 53.01
N ALA A 165 -6.31 6.22 52.53
CA ALA A 165 -5.12 5.86 53.28
C ALA A 165 -5.26 6.39 54.72
N SER A 166 -5.43 5.46 55.65
CA SER A 166 -5.61 5.76 57.07
C SER A 166 -4.33 6.43 57.58
N THR A 167 -4.33 7.75 57.59
CA THR A 167 -3.35 8.53 58.33
C THR A 167 -3.61 8.27 59.80
N ALA A 168 -2.74 7.48 60.42
CA ALA A 168 -2.74 7.22 61.85
C ALA A 168 -2.87 8.54 62.65
N PRO A 169 -3.63 8.56 63.77
CA PRO A 169 -3.65 9.73 64.63
C PRO A 169 -2.29 9.84 65.32
N ALA A 170 -1.56 10.91 65.03
CA ALA A 170 -0.37 11.30 65.77
C ALA A 170 -0.78 11.59 67.23
N LEU A 171 -0.48 10.65 68.13
CA LEU A 171 -0.58 10.82 69.57
C LEU A 171 0.36 11.95 70.00
N THR A 172 -0.18 13.16 70.10
CA THR A 172 0.49 14.31 70.69
C THR A 172 0.02 14.44 72.13
N ASN A 173 0.71 13.74 73.03
CA ASN A 173 0.64 14.01 74.48
C ASN A 173 1.93 14.73 74.89
N PRO A 174 1.93 16.07 75.05
CA PRO A 174 2.98 16.74 75.79
C PRO A 174 2.57 16.79 77.25
N LEU A 175 3.10 15.86 78.05
CA LEU A 175 3.11 15.99 79.50
C LEU A 175 4.02 17.17 79.87
N LEU A 176 3.43 18.29 80.28
CA LEU A 176 4.15 19.38 80.94
C LEU A 176 3.96 19.24 82.46
N ILE A 177 5.00 18.74 83.11
CA ILE A 177 5.22 18.88 84.56
C ILE A 177 6.64 19.43 84.75
N SER A 178 6.77 20.32 85.74
CA SER A 178 7.97 20.85 86.41
C SER A 178 8.55 22.15 85.84
N CYS A 179 8.83 23.22 86.62
CA CYS A 179 8.79 23.50 88.07
C CYS A 179 8.18 24.89 88.31
#